data_AF-A0A9P5TSC4-F1
#
_entry.id   AF-A0A9P5TSC4-F1
#
_cell.length_a   1.000
_cell.length_b   1.000
_cell.length_c   1.000
_cell.angle_alpha   90.00
_cell.angle_beta   90.00
_cell.angle_gamma   90.00
#
_symmetry.space_group_name_H-M   'P 1'
#
loop_
_entity.id
_entity.type
_entity.pdbx_description
1 polymer ?
#
loop_
_entity_poly.entity_id
_entity_poly.type
_entity_poly.pdbx_seq_one_letter_code
_entity_poly.pdbx_strand_id
1 'polypeptide(L)' 'MANLIRLAKSGSDWTMKELLAFNIQVVPTNTTVFFRNPELPQLSISPTILDNLQMPDSDILDDVSSSNWYIQQQALHA' A
#
# COMPACT_ATOMS: atom_id res chain seq x y z
N MET A 1 -5.28 28.72 -30.03
CA MET A 1 -5.62 27.49 -29.29
C MET A 1 -4.34 26.71 -29.07
N ALA A 2 -3.96 26.45 -27.81
CA ALA A 2 -2.69 25.79 -27.50
C ALA A 2 -2.84 24.27 -27.52
N ASN A 3 -1.92 23.57 -28.20
CA ASN A 3 -1.90 22.11 -28.26
C ASN A 3 -1.06 21.58 -27.07
N LEU A 4 -1.69 21.37 -25.92
CA LEU A 4 -1.04 20.86 -24.72
C LEU A 4 -0.99 19.33 -24.79
N ILE A 5 0.19 18.77 -25.11
CA ILE A 5 0.45 17.35 -24.94
C ILE A 5 0.45 17.06 -23.43
N ARG A 6 -0.59 16.37 -22.94
CA ARG A 6 -0.76 16.01 -21.53
C ARG A 6 -0.03 14.70 -21.25
N LEU A 7 1.24 14.79 -20.87
CA LEU A 7 1.98 13.63 -20.38
C LEU A 7 1.57 13.33 -18.93
N ALA A 8 1.48 12.04 -18.59
CA ALA A 8 1.32 11.62 -17.20
C ALA A 8 2.56 12.05 -16.42
N LYS A 9 2.34 12.78 -15.32
CA LYS A 9 3.36 13.33 -14.44
C LYS A 9 3.24 12.65 -13.07
N SER A 10 4.35 12.36 -12.40
CA SER A 10 4.33 11.81 -11.05
C SER A 10 3.48 12.69 -10.13
N GLY A 11 2.70 12.08 -9.24
CA GLY A 11 1.83 12.80 -8.30
C GLY A 11 2.57 13.87 -7.48
N SER A 12 3.84 13.61 -7.14
CA SER A 12 4.74 14.52 -6.42
C SER A 12 5.08 15.80 -7.19
N ASP A 13 5.00 15.78 -8.52
CA ASP A 13 5.51 16.88 -9.34
C ASP A 13 4.37 17.81 -9.78
N TRP A 14 3.11 17.53 -9.43
CA TRP A 14 1.98 18.40 -9.72
C TRP A 14 2.01 19.64 -8.84
N THR A 15 2.02 20.81 -9.48
CA THR A 15 1.78 22.08 -8.79
C THR A 15 0.29 22.35 -8.67
N MET A 16 -0.10 23.17 -7.69
CA MET A 16 -1.50 23.58 -7.51
C MET A 16 -2.10 24.25 -8.77
N LYS A 17 -1.29 25.03 -9.49
CA LYS A 17 -1.71 25.69 -10.74
C LYS A 17 -2.01 24.66 -11.84
N GLU A 18 -1.22 23.60 -11.93
CA GLU A 18 -1.46 22.51 -12.88
C GLU A 18 -2.71 21.72 -12.52
N LEU A 19 -2.95 21.42 -11.24
CA LEU A 19 -4.19 20.78 -10.80
C LEU A 19 -5.43 21.60 -11.21
N LEU A 20 -5.40 22.91 -10.99
CA LEU A 20 -6.46 23.83 -11.42
C LEU A 20 -6.64 23.86 -12.94
N ALA A 21 -5.55 23.93 -13.72
CA ALA A 21 -5.60 23.93 -15.17
C ALA A 21 -6.21 22.65 -15.75
N PHE A 22 -6.16 21.55 -15.00
CA PHE A 22 -6.75 20.27 -15.35
C PHE A 22 -8.11 20.03 -14.69
N ASN A 23 -8.65 21.00 -13.94
CA ASN A 23 -9.88 20.87 -13.15
C ASN A 23 -9.85 19.68 -12.18
N ILE A 24 -8.68 19.39 -11.58
CA ILE A 24 -8.50 18.34 -10.59
C ILE A 24 -8.61 18.97 -9.19
N GLN A 25 -9.41 18.37 -8.33
CA GLN A 25 -9.56 18.79 -6.93
C GLN A 25 -8.97 17.74 -5.99
N VAL A 26 -8.08 18.18 -5.09
CA VAL A 26 -7.57 17.35 -3.99
C VAL A 26 -8.44 17.62 -2.77
N VAL A 27 -9.09 16.58 -2.24
CA VAL A 27 -9.96 16.68 -1.07
C VAL A 27 -9.32 15.92 0.09
N PRO A 28 -8.97 16.59 1.19
CA PRO A 28 -8.54 15.91 2.41
C PRO A 28 -9.65 14.97 2.88
N THR A 29 -9.32 13.71 3.10
CA THR A 29 -10.27 12.71 3.59
C THR A 29 -9.63 11.88 4.70
N ASN A 30 -10.45 11.42 5.64
CA ASN A 30 -9.97 10.51 6.67
C ASN A 30 -9.95 9.05 6.17
N THR A 31 -9.23 8.20 6.89
CA THR A 31 -9.05 6.78 6.53
C THR A 31 -10.38 6.03 6.43
N THR A 32 -11.29 6.23 7.37
CA THR A 32 -12.61 5.59 7.38
C THR A 32 -13.42 5.90 6.12
N VAL A 33 -13.46 7.17 5.70
CA VAL A 33 -14.19 7.60 4.50
C VAL A 33 -13.50 7.09 3.23
N PHE A 34 -12.16 7.11 3.19
CA PHE A 34 -11.39 6.64 2.04
C PHE A 34 -11.57 5.14 1.79
N PHE A 35 -11.36 4.31 2.82
CA PHE A 35 -11.45 2.87 2.72
C PHE A 35 -12.90 2.34 2.81
N ARG A 36 -13.86 3.23 3.11
CA ARG A 36 -15.27 2.89 3.39
C ARG A 36 -15.41 1.81 4.47
N ASN A 37 -14.43 1.72 5.35
CA ASN A 37 -14.35 0.74 6.42
C ASN A 37 -13.83 1.45 7.68
N PRO A 38 -14.60 1.45 8.79
CA PRO A 38 -14.15 2.05 10.04
C PRO A 38 -12.96 1.31 10.66
N GLU A 39 -12.79 0.03 10.37
CA GLU A 39 -11.71 -0.80 10.91
C GLU A 39 -10.71 -1.13 9.81
N LEU A 40 -9.49 -0.58 9.92
CA LEU A 40 -8.41 -1.00 9.04
C LEU A 40 -8.06 -2.46 9.34
N PRO A 41 -7.72 -3.27 8.31
CA PRO A 41 -7.23 -4.62 8.54
C PRO A 41 -6.09 -4.61 9.54
N GLN A 42 -6.07 -5.59 10.45
CA GLN A 42 -4.92 -5.77 11.33
C GLN A 42 -3.68 -6.03 10.47
N LEU A 43 -2.58 -5.34 10.78
CA LEU A 43 -1.31 -5.54 10.11
C LEU A 43 -0.87 -6.99 10.33
N SER A 44 -0.81 -7.76 9.24
CA SER A 44 -0.25 -9.12 9.23
C SER A 44 1.24 -9.12 8.84
N ILE A 45 1.87 -7.94 8.79
CA ILE A 45 3.26 -7.76 8.38
C ILE A 45 4.15 -7.94 9.62
N SER A 46 5.24 -8.68 9.47
CA SER A 46 6.23 -8.86 10.52
C SER A 46 6.79 -7.51 11.00
N PRO A 47 6.89 -7.26 12.32
CA PRO A 47 7.50 -6.04 12.85
C PRO A 47 8.96 -5.88 12.40
N THR A 48 9.67 -7.00 12.15
CA THR A 48 11.02 -6.97 11.59
C THR A 48 11.06 -6.33 10.21
N ILE A 49 10.02 -6.48 9.40
CA ILE A 49 9.89 -5.78 8.10
C ILE A 49 9.48 -4.32 8.30
N LEU A 50 8.57 -4.06 9.24
CA LEU A 50 7.95 -2.75 9.41
C LEU A 50 8.88 -1.72 10.07
N ASP A 51 9.69 -2.17 11.04
CA ASP A 51 10.45 -1.28 11.93
C ASP A 51 11.90 -1.07 11.46
N ASN A 52 12.35 -1.78 10.43
CA ASN A 52 13.72 -1.69 9.94
C ASN A 52 13.79 -0.96 8.59
N LEU A 53 14.54 0.15 8.54
CA LEU A 53 14.81 0.88 7.29
C LEU A 53 15.84 0.18 6.40
N GLN A 54 16.64 -0.71 6.98
CA GLN A 54 17.65 -1.50 6.30
C GLN A 54 17.24 -2.97 6.32
N MET A 55 17.65 -3.73 5.31
CA MET A 55 17.42 -5.16 5.29
C MET A 55 18.07 -5.78 6.54
N PRO A 56 17.31 -6.52 7.37
CA PRO A 56 17.87 -7.17 8.54
C PRO A 56 18.89 -8.23 8.13
N ASP A 57 19.97 -8.37 8.89
CA ASP A 57 21.06 -9.32 8.61
C ASP A 57 20.63 -10.80 8.77
N SER A 58 19.50 -11.04 9.43
CA SER A 58 18.92 -12.37 9.65
C SER A 58 17.80 -12.69 8.66
N ASP A 59 17.69 -13.96 8.26
CA ASP A 59 16.56 -14.46 7.46
C ASP A 59 15.22 -14.01 8.07
N ILE A 60 14.41 -13.32 7.27
CA ILE A 60 13.05 -12.98 7.64
C ILE A 60 12.25 -14.28 7.57
N LEU A 61 12.11 -14.97 8.69
CA LEU A 61 11.13 -16.04 8.82
C LEU A 61 9.74 -15.42 8.74
N ASP A 62 9.07 -15.60 7.60
CA ASP A 62 7.63 -15.40 7.49
C ASP A 62 6.92 -16.48 8.33
N ASP A 63 6.74 -16.18 9.63
CA ASP A 63 6.02 -17.04 10.57
C ASP A 63 4.59 -17.32 10.06
N VAL A 64 3.96 -16.32 9.43
CA VAL A 64 2.56 -16.41 8.94
C VAL A 64 2.41 -17.30 7.69
N SER A 65 3.40 -17.33 6.80
CA SER A 65 3.33 -18.12 5.57
C SER A 65 3.62 -19.60 5.80
N SER A 66 4.47 -19.91 6.78
CA SER A 66 4.96 -21.28 7.02
C SER A 66 3.94 -22.15 7.77
N SER A 67 3.16 -21.57 8.69
CA SER A 67 2.17 -22.34 9.48
C SER A 67 0.97 -22.82 8.64
N ASN A 68 0.55 -22.04 7.64
CA ASN A 68 -0.68 -22.30 6.91
C ASN A 68 -0.53 -23.43 5.87
N TRP A 69 0.67 -23.58 5.29
CA TRP A 69 1.00 -24.72 4.43
C TRP A 69 1.15 -26.03 5.22
N TYR A 70 1.74 -25.97 6.42
CA TYR A 70 1.97 -27.15 7.25
C TYR A 70 0.67 -27.76 7.79
N ILE A 71 -0.32 -26.92 8.14
CA ILE A 71 -1.65 -27.39 8.58
C ILE A 71 -2.42 -28.02 7.40
N GLN A 72 -2.36 -27.43 6.21
CA GLN A 72 -3.01 -27.99 5.03
C GLN A 72 -2.39 -29.31 4.57
N GLN A 73 -1.07 -29.45 4.66
CA GLN A 73 -0.39 -30.68 4.27
C GLN A 73 -0.75 -31.87 5.19
N GLN A 74 -0.95 -31.64 6.49
CA GLN A 74 -1.40 -32.69 7.41
C GLN A 74 -2.86 -33.10 7.18
N ALA A 75 -3.72 -32.17 6.76
CA ALA A 75 -5.13 -32.46 6.46
C ALA A 75 -5.33 -33.27 5.16
N LEU A 76 -4.34 -33.32 4.27
CA LEU A 76 -4.37 -34.09 3.01
C LEU A 76 -3.90 -35.54 3.18
N HIS A 77 -3.41 -35.92 4.36
CA HIS A 77 -2.88 -37.25 4.66
C HIS A 77 -3.60 -37.97 5.82
N ALA A 78 -4.76 -37.46 6.27
CA ALA A 78 -5.68 -38.11 7.21
C ALA A 78 -6.95 -38.58 6.48
#